data_AF-A0A559TDS3-F1
#
_entry.id   AF-A0A559TDS3-F1
#
_cell.length_a   1.000
_cell.length_b   1.000
_cell.length_c   1.000
_cell.angle_alpha   90.00
_cell.angle_beta   90.00
_cell.angle_gamma   90.00
#
_symmetry.space_group_name_H-M   'P 1'
#
loop_
_entity.id
_entity.type
_entity.pdbx_description
1 polymer ?
#
loop_
_entity_poly.entity_id
_entity_poly.type
_entity_poly.pdbx_seq_one_letter_code
_entity_poly.pdbx_strand_id
1 'polypeptide(L)'
;MTSLVPDAFYWATSDKHTNGQTTIVQVSTVFGGDPGYWTLAIVGSDQHHMIDEFELIARVEPPEEHLLRQAAASGTRPGSSIA
;
A
#
# COMPACT_ATOMS: atom_id res chain seq x y z
N MET A 1 -18.75 -11.90 1.64
CA MET A 1 -18.17 -10.71 0.98
C MET A 1 -17.24 -10.05 1.99
N THR A 2 -15.95 -10.09 1.70
CA THR A 2 -14.90 -9.46 2.52
C THR A 2 -15.20 -7.97 2.60
N SER A 3 -15.35 -7.42 3.80
CA SER A 3 -15.57 -5.99 3.98
C SER A 3 -14.34 -5.24 3.46
N LEU A 4 -14.48 -4.58 2.32
CA LEU A 4 -13.42 -3.71 1.80
C LEU A 4 -13.23 -2.54 2.75
N VAL A 5 -11.99 -2.05 2.81
CA VAL A 5 -11.63 -0.88 3.60
C VAL A 5 -11.51 0.30 2.64
N PRO A 6 -12.20 1.43 2.89
CA PRO A 6 -12.09 2.61 2.04
C PRO A 6 -10.66 3.13 2.05
N ASP A 7 -10.21 3.66 0.91
CA ASP A 7 -8.88 4.21 0.66
C ASP A 7 -7.71 3.22 0.86
N ALA A 8 -7.99 1.94 1.15
CA ALA A 8 -6.98 0.93 1.34
C ALA A 8 -6.49 0.36 0.01
N PHE A 9 -5.25 -0.13 0.03
CA PHE A 9 -4.61 -0.76 -1.11
C PHE A 9 -4.74 -2.29 -1.03
N TYR A 10 -4.95 -2.92 -2.18
CA TYR A 10 -5.05 -4.37 -2.33
C TYR A 10 -4.21 -4.86 -3.49
N TRP A 11 -3.62 -6.04 -3.32
CA TRP A 11 -3.13 -6.85 -4.42
C TRP A 11 -4.31 -7.42 -5.20
N ALA A 12 -4.28 -7.25 -6.51
CA ALA A 12 -5.35 -7.69 -7.38
C ALA A 12 -4.84 -8.18 -8.73
N THR A 13 -5.66 -9.00 -9.39
CA THR A 13 -5.49 -9.42 -10.78
C THR A 13 -6.76 -9.12 -11.57
N SER A 14 -6.60 -8.85 -12.86
CA SER A 14 -7.70 -8.67 -13.80
C SER A 14 -7.26 -9.08 -15.20
N ASP A 15 -8.00 -9.99 -15.82
CA ASP A 15 -7.73 -10.39 -17.21
C ASP A 15 -7.91 -9.21 -18.18
N LYS A 16 -8.84 -8.30 -17.88
CA LYS A 16 -9.16 -7.15 -18.72
C LYS A 16 -8.17 -5.99 -18.58
N HIS A 17 -7.77 -5.68 -17.35
CA HIS A 17 -7.05 -4.44 -17.04
C HIS A 17 -5.57 -4.64 -16.76
N THR A 18 -5.18 -5.85 -16.34
CA THR A 18 -3.79 -6.17 -15.97
C THR A 18 -3.21 -7.31 -16.79
N ASN A 19 -3.97 -7.84 -17.75
CA ASN A 19 -3.58 -8.99 -18.58
C ASN A 19 -3.14 -10.19 -17.72
N GLY A 20 -3.84 -10.41 -16.60
CA GLY A 20 -3.55 -11.45 -15.61
C GLY A 20 -2.36 -11.19 -14.70
N GLN A 21 -1.65 -10.05 -14.83
CA GLN A 21 -0.55 -9.71 -13.94
C GLN A 21 -1.04 -9.19 -12.60
N THR A 22 -0.32 -9.54 -11.53
CA THR A 22 -0.60 -9.00 -10.20
C THR A 22 -0.23 -7.52 -10.14
N THR A 23 -1.16 -6.69 -9.69
CA THR A 23 -0.97 -5.25 -9.52
C THR A 23 -1.49 -4.78 -8.16
N ILE A 24 -1.23 -3.51 -7.82
CA ILE A 24 -1.81 -2.84 -6.67
C ILE A 24 -2.95 -1.93 -7.15
N VAL A 25 -4.11 -2.06 -6.50
CA VAL A 25 -5.27 -1.20 -6.67
C VAL A 25 -5.62 -0.51 -5.35
N GLN A 26 -6.21 0.69 -5.44
CA GLN A 26 -6.75 1.42 -4.30
C GLN A 26 -8.28 1.38 -4.35
N VAL A 27 -8.93 1.13 -3.21
CA VAL A 27 -10.37 1.33 -3.05
C VAL A 27 -10.65 2.83 -3.02
N SER A 28 -11.26 3.36 -4.07
CA SER A 28 -11.58 4.78 -4.21
C SER A 28 -13.02 5.04 -3.79
N THR A 29 -13.20 6.02 -2.89
CA THR A 29 -14.51 6.53 -2.45
C THR A 29 -14.88 7.86 -3.12
N VAL A 30 -14.19 8.24 -4.20
CA VAL A 30 -14.39 9.54 -4.88
C VAL A 30 -15.82 9.72 -5.38
N PHE A 31 -16.48 8.63 -5.80
CA PHE A 31 -17.86 8.66 -6.31
C PHE A 31 -18.93 8.54 -5.22
N GLY A 32 -18.55 8.28 -3.97
CA GLY A 32 -19.48 8.16 -2.86
C GLY A 32 -18.91 7.40 -1.67
N GLY A 33 -19.40 7.74 -0.47
CA GLY A 33 -19.01 7.08 0.78
C GLY A 33 -19.64 5.71 0.97
N ASP A 34 -20.78 5.43 0.33
CA ASP A 34 -21.42 4.12 0.43
C ASP A 34 -20.65 3.06 -0.38
N PRO A 35 -20.49 1.82 0.14
CA PRO A 35 -19.77 0.75 -0.55
C PRO A 35 -20.25 0.43 -1.97
N GLY A 36 -21.52 0.74 -2.29
CA GLY A 36 -22.08 0.57 -3.63
C GLY A 36 -21.53 1.55 -4.69
N TYR A 37 -20.89 2.64 -4.27
CA TYR A 37 -20.26 3.62 -5.15
C TYR A 37 -18.73 3.46 -5.20
N TRP A 38 -18.17 2.51 -4.46
CA TRP A 38 -16.72 2.32 -4.42
C TRP A 38 -16.22 1.71 -5.72
N THR A 39 -15.03 2.15 -6.12
CA THR A 39 -14.35 1.71 -7.34
C THR A 39 -12.91 1.35 -7.01
N LEU A 40 -12.21 0.72 -7.96
CA LEU A 40 -10.80 0.41 -7.86
C LEU A 40 -10.00 1.30 -8.81
N ALA A 41 -9.01 2.00 -8.28
CA ALA A 41 -8.05 2.76 -9.07
C ALA A 41 -6.72 1.99 -9.14
N ILE A 42 -6.18 1.81 -10.34
CA ILE A 42 -4.84 1.22 -10.50
C ILE A 42 -3.80 2.27 -10.13
N VAL A 43 -2.84 1.90 -9.29
CA VAL A 43 -1.77 2.83 -8.88
C VAL A 43 -0.98 3.29 -10.11
N GLY A 44 -0.86 4.61 -10.30
CA GLY A 44 -0.23 5.21 -11.47
C GLY A 44 -1.20 5.51 -12.63
N SER A 45 -2.49 5.22 -12.46
CA SER A 45 -3.56 5.61 -13.37
C SER A 45 -4.59 6.48 -12.63
N ASP A 46 -5.30 7.32 -13.38
CA ASP A 46 -6.48 8.07 -12.94
C ASP A 46 -7.79 7.33 -13.25
N GLN A 47 -7.72 6.18 -13.91
CA GLN A 47 -8.89 5.39 -14.29
C GLN A 47 -9.43 4.60 -13.09
N HIS A 48 -10.76 4.60 -12.99
CA HIS A 48 -11.51 3.92 -11.96
C HIS A 48 -12.36 2.81 -12.58
N HIS A 49 -12.32 1.64 -11.97
CA HIS A 49 -12.96 0.43 -12.46
C HIS A 49 -13.89 -0.16 -11.41
N MET A 50 -14.84 -0.99 -11.84
CA MET A 50 -15.76 -1.62 -10.90
C MET A 50 -15.04 -2.72 -10.11
N ILE A 51 -15.42 -2.89 -8.84
CA ILE A 51 -14.77 -3.84 -7.92
C ILE A 51 -14.83 -5.27 -8.45
N ASP A 52 -15.92 -5.65 -9.12
CA ASP A 52 -16.16 -6.98 -9.69
C ASP A 52 -15.33 -7.27 -10.97
N GLU A 53 -14.63 -6.27 -11.51
CA GLU A 53 -13.69 -6.46 -12.62
C GLU A 53 -12.30 -6.93 -12.18
N PHE A 54 -12.10 -7.09 -10.86
CA PHE A 54 -10.85 -7.50 -10.24
C PHE A 54 -11.07 -8.67 -9.28
N GLU A 55 -10.09 -9.58 -9.27
CA GLU A 55 -9.93 -10.55 -8.21
C GLU A 55 -9.01 -9.95 -7.15
N LEU A 56 -9.56 -9.68 -5.96
CA LEU A 56 -8.80 -9.13 -4.82
C LEU A 56 -8.13 -10.27 -4.04
N ILE A 57 -6.81 -10.25 -3.98
CA ILE A 57 -5.99 -11.33 -3.42
C ILE A 57 -5.70 -11.08 -1.93
N ALA A 58 -5.15 -9.91 -1.60
CA ALA A 58 -4.76 -9.56 -0.23
C ALA A 58 -4.67 -8.04 -0.04
N ARG A 59 -4.90 -7.55 1.18
CA ARG A 59 -4.65 -6.14 1.51
C ARG A 59 -3.15 -5.89 1.53
N VAL A 60 -2.70 -4.76 0.97
CA VAL A 60 -1.32 -4.30 1.13
C VAL A 60 -1.17 -3.78 2.55
N GLU A 61 -0.33 -4.42 3.35
CA GLU A 61 -0.02 -3.92 4.67
C GLU A 61 0.93 -2.73 4.56
N PRO A 62 0.67 -1.63 5.29
CA PRO A 62 1.66 -0.57 5.41
C PRO A 62 2.92 -1.18 6.00
N PRO A 63 4.13 -0.75 5.56
CA PRO A 63 5.33 -1.16 6.23
C PRO A 63 5.17 -0.83 7.71
N GLU A 64 5.32 -1.84 8.59
CA GLU A 64 5.42 -1.60 10.02
C GLU A 64 6.44 -0.49 10.19
N GLU A 65 6.07 0.55 10.94
CA GLU A 65 6.90 1.71 11.19
C GLU A 65 8.21 1.20 11.78
N HIS A 66 9.17 0.90 10.90
CA HIS A 66 10.48 0.44 11.28
C HIS A 66 11.10 1.73 11.80
N LEU A 67 10.84 1.98 13.09
CA LEU A 67 11.51 2.99 13.88
C LEU A 67 12.98 2.69 13.70
N LEU A 68 13.57 3.30 12.68
CA LEU A 68 15.00 3.35 12.42
C LEU A 68 15.55 4.02 13.67
N ARG A 69 15.82 3.22 14.70
CA ARG A 69 16.61 3.63 15.85
C ARG A 69 17.99 3.86 15.28
N GLN A 70 18.20 5.07 14.78
CA GLN A 70 19.53 5.57 14.49
C GLN A 70 20.27 5.57 15.81
N ALA A 71 21.02 4.49 16.06
CA ALA A 71 22.01 4.48 17.10
C ALA A 71 23.08 5.47 16.67
N ALA A 72 22.95 6.72 17.10
CA ALA A 72 24.07 7.65 17.12
C ALA A 72 25.13 6.99 18.01
N ALA A 73 26.11 6.35 17.37
CA ALA A 73 27.30 5.86 18.06
C ALA A 73 28.01 7.08 18.63
N SER A 74 27.77 7.37 19.91
CA SER A 74 28.55 8.33 20.68
C SER A 74 29.97 7.78 20.75
N GLY A 75 30.80 8.20 19.80
CA GLY A 75 32.22 7.90 19.77
C GLY A 75 32.91 8.59 20.95
N THR A 76 32.87 7.95 22.11
CA THR A 76 33.79 8.26 23.21
C THR A 76 35.17 7.76 22.77
N ARG A 77 36.05 8.68 22.36
CA ARG A 77 37.47 8.40 22.18
C ARG A 77 38.12 8.25 23.56
N PRO A 78 38.71 7.10 23.92
CA PRO A 78 39.53 7.00 25.12
C PRO A 78 40.97 7.44 24.80
N GLY A 79 41.49 8.33 25.65
CA GLY A 79 42.91 8.46 26.01
C GLY A 79 43.94 8.67 24.90
N SER A 80 44.40 9.91 24.73
CA SER A 80 45.78 10.17 24.28
C SER A 80 46.59 10.60 25.50
N SER A 81 47.25 9.64 26.12
CA SER A 81 48.38 9.87 27.04
C SER A 81 49.62 9.34 26.33
N ILE A 82 50.52 10.23 25.93
CA ILE A 82 51.94 9.93 25.79
C ILE A 82 52.75 11.18 26.13
N ALA A 83 53.65 10.96 27.09
CA ALA A 83 54.96 11.58 27.36
C ALA A 83 55.13 13.10 27.22
#